data_AF-A0A7J8MZW8-F1
#
_entry.id   AF-A0A7J8MZW8-F1
#
_cell.length_a   1.000
_cell.length_b   1.000
_cell.length_c   1.000
_cell.angle_alpha   90.00
_cell.angle_beta   90.00
_cell.angle_gamma   90.00
#
_symmetry.space_group_name_H-M   'P 1'
#
loop_
_entity.id
_entity.type
_entity.pdbx_description
1 polymer ?
#
loop_
_entity_poly.entity_id
_entity_poly.type
_entity_poly.pdbx_seq_one_letter_code
_entity_poly.pdbx_strand_id
1 'polypeptide(L)'
;FWINRSELECLKLCSLWGGSVLNLGTEKHRDKYFDGIDNLDYPGCFAMTELHHGSNVQGLQTTATFDPVTDEFIIDTPNDGAIKWWIGNAAVHGKFATVFAKLILPTHDSKKVSDMGVHAFIVPIRDLNTLQTLPGIEIHDCGHKVGLNGVDNGALRFRSVRIPRDNLLNRFGDVSQDGKYTSSLPTINKRFAAMLGELVGGRVGLAYASVGFLKISVTIAVRYSLLRQQFGPPEQPEVSILDYQSQQHKLMPMLASSYAFHFATQHLVQKYSEMKKMHDEQLVADVHALSAGLKAYVTSYTAKSLSTCREACGGHGYAAVNRFGSLRNDHDIFQTFEGDNTVLMQQVS
;
A
#
# COMPACT_ATOMS: atom_id res chain seq x y z
N PHE A 1 -11.81 -2.65 -20.48
CA PHE A 1 -10.56 -3.27 -20.02
C PHE A 1 -10.85 -3.89 -18.67
N TRP A 2 -11.15 -5.18 -18.68
CA TRP A 2 -11.51 -5.96 -17.49
C TRP A 2 -10.22 -6.36 -16.80
N ILE A 3 -9.94 -5.78 -15.64
CA ILE A 3 -8.85 -6.24 -14.77
C ILE A 3 -9.33 -7.57 -14.18
N ASN A 4 -8.62 -8.65 -14.50
CA ASN A 4 -8.99 -9.99 -14.10
C ASN A 4 -8.67 -10.18 -12.61
N ARG A 5 -9.38 -11.08 -11.91
CA ARG A 5 -9.22 -11.30 -10.46
C ARG A 5 -7.78 -11.70 -10.08
N SER A 6 -7.04 -12.28 -11.02
CA SER A 6 -5.61 -12.65 -10.92
C SER A 6 -4.64 -11.46 -10.96
N GLU A 7 -5.03 -10.30 -11.51
CA GLU A 7 -4.15 -9.12 -11.56
C GLU A 7 -4.14 -8.33 -10.23
N LEU A 8 -5.18 -8.48 -9.39
CA LEU A 8 -5.21 -7.85 -8.06
C LEU A 8 -4.25 -8.53 -7.07
N GLU A 9 -4.06 -9.85 -7.19
CA GLU A 9 -3.04 -10.59 -6.43
C GLU A 9 -1.63 -10.19 -6.89
N CYS A 10 -1.45 -10.01 -8.21
CA CYS A 10 -0.21 -9.52 -8.83
C CYS A 10 0.18 -8.10 -8.34
N LEU A 11 -0.79 -7.23 -8.07
CA LEU A 11 -0.52 -5.87 -7.58
C LEU A 11 0.20 -5.87 -6.22
N LYS A 12 -0.13 -6.71 -5.24
CA LYS A 12 0.57 -6.71 -3.93
C LYS A 12 1.88 -7.50 -3.96
N LEU A 13 1.86 -8.64 -4.65
CA LEU A 13 3.03 -9.52 -4.80
C LEU A 13 4.14 -8.83 -5.60
N CYS A 14 3.81 -8.23 -6.74
CA CYS A 14 4.80 -7.62 -7.64
C CYS A 14 5.09 -6.16 -7.29
N SER A 15 4.12 -5.37 -6.79
CA SER A 15 4.39 -3.93 -6.55
C SER A 15 5.04 -3.61 -5.21
N LEU A 16 4.59 -4.18 -4.08
CA LEU A 16 5.14 -3.83 -2.76
C LEU A 16 6.31 -4.70 -2.36
N TRP A 17 6.17 -6.02 -2.41
CA TRP A 17 7.27 -6.96 -2.14
C TRP A 17 8.32 -6.92 -3.26
N GLY A 18 7.92 -7.09 -4.51
CA GLY A 18 8.85 -6.94 -5.64
C GLY A 18 9.48 -5.55 -5.69
N GLY A 19 8.67 -4.51 -5.53
CA GLY A 19 9.14 -3.13 -5.53
C GLY A 19 10.08 -2.80 -4.37
N SER A 20 9.88 -3.32 -3.16
CA SER A 20 10.82 -3.09 -2.06
C SER A 20 12.18 -3.72 -2.34
N VAL A 21 12.21 -4.97 -2.81
CA VAL A 21 13.46 -5.66 -3.16
C VAL A 21 14.22 -4.92 -4.26
N LEU A 22 13.53 -4.47 -5.30
CA LEU A 22 14.15 -3.79 -6.45
C LEU A 22 14.53 -2.33 -6.16
N ASN A 23 13.70 -1.60 -5.42
CA ASN A 23 13.91 -0.17 -5.18
C ASN A 23 14.77 0.10 -3.94
N LEU A 24 14.73 -0.75 -2.91
CA LEU A 24 15.52 -0.58 -1.69
C LEU A 24 16.76 -1.47 -1.66
N GLY A 25 16.78 -2.52 -2.46
CA GLY A 25 17.94 -3.38 -2.64
C GLY A 25 18.94 -2.83 -3.66
N THR A 26 20.05 -3.54 -3.74
CA THR A 26 21.14 -3.39 -4.73
C THR A 26 21.09 -4.53 -5.75
N GLU A 27 21.99 -4.53 -6.74
CA GLU A 27 22.06 -5.54 -7.81
C GLU A 27 22.05 -6.98 -7.27
N LYS A 28 22.79 -7.26 -6.18
CA LYS A 28 22.81 -8.58 -5.53
C LYS A 28 21.42 -9.09 -5.13
N HIS A 29 20.52 -8.18 -4.75
CA HIS A 29 19.16 -8.53 -4.34
C HIS A 29 18.29 -8.81 -5.56
N ARG A 30 18.43 -7.97 -6.61
CA ARG A 30 17.75 -8.17 -7.88
C ARG A 30 18.11 -9.54 -8.45
N ASP A 31 19.40 -9.84 -8.57
CA ASP A 31 19.87 -11.08 -9.20
C ASP A 31 19.44 -12.33 -8.42
N LYS A 32 19.32 -12.23 -7.10
CA LYS A 32 18.91 -13.34 -6.24
C LYS A 32 17.39 -13.61 -6.25
N TYR A 33 16.57 -12.56 -6.32
CA TYR A 33 15.14 -12.68 -6.05
C TYR A 33 14.23 -12.35 -7.24
N PHE A 34 14.69 -11.60 -8.25
CA PHE A 34 13.83 -11.08 -9.32
C PHE A 34 13.07 -12.17 -10.08
N ASP A 35 13.77 -13.19 -10.58
CA ASP A 35 13.13 -14.25 -11.38
C ASP A 35 12.07 -15.03 -10.57
N GLY A 36 12.35 -15.29 -9.30
CA GLY A 36 11.39 -15.94 -8.40
C GLY A 36 10.20 -15.05 -8.04
N ILE A 37 10.39 -13.72 -7.98
CA ILE A 37 9.30 -12.76 -7.79
C ILE A 37 8.42 -12.70 -9.05
N ASP A 38 9.05 -12.59 -10.23
CA ASP A 38 8.37 -12.46 -11.52
C ASP A 38 7.54 -13.71 -11.87
N ASN A 39 8.09 -14.89 -11.59
CA ASN A 39 7.41 -16.18 -11.83
C ASN A 39 6.56 -16.67 -10.64
N LEU A 40 6.41 -15.87 -9.58
CA LEU A 40 5.63 -16.18 -8.37
C LEU A 40 6.14 -17.38 -7.54
N ASP A 41 7.36 -17.85 -7.75
CA ASP A 41 8.01 -18.88 -6.93
C ASP A 41 8.39 -18.35 -5.53
N TYR A 42 8.70 -17.05 -5.45
CA TYR A 42 9.01 -16.29 -4.23
C TYR A 42 7.90 -15.28 -3.92
N PRO A 43 6.67 -15.75 -3.62
CA PRO A 43 5.61 -14.88 -3.16
C PRO A 43 6.05 -14.24 -1.84
N GLY A 44 5.87 -12.93 -1.74
CA GLY A 44 6.28 -12.20 -0.55
C GLY A 44 5.22 -11.23 -0.06
N CYS A 45 5.54 -10.58 1.05
CA CYS A 45 4.68 -9.60 1.69
C CYS A 45 5.48 -8.39 2.18
N PHE A 46 4.77 -7.30 2.45
CA PHE A 46 5.35 -6.02 2.84
C PHE A 46 5.04 -5.72 4.31
N ALA A 47 5.96 -6.08 5.20
CA ALA A 47 5.78 -6.06 6.64
C ALA A 47 6.29 -4.76 7.28
N MET A 48 5.57 -3.67 7.03
CA MET A 48 5.88 -2.34 7.59
C MET A 48 5.05 -2.05 8.85
N THR A 49 3.74 -1.93 8.69
CA THR A 49 2.79 -1.53 9.74
C THR A 49 2.86 -2.45 10.95
N GLU A 50 2.83 -1.85 12.13
CA GLU A 50 2.70 -2.53 13.42
C GLU A 50 1.37 -2.19 14.08
N LEU A 51 0.98 -2.99 15.07
CA LEU A 51 -0.27 -2.80 15.82
C LEU A 51 -0.41 -1.36 16.37
N HIS A 52 0.68 -0.76 16.85
CA HIS A 52 0.67 0.62 17.37
C HIS A 52 1.17 1.69 16.37
N HIS A 53 1.75 1.30 15.24
CA HIS A 53 2.42 2.22 14.32
C HIS A 53 2.04 1.96 12.85
N GLY A 54 1.17 2.83 12.33
CA GLY A 54 0.81 2.92 10.91
C GLY A 54 1.43 4.15 10.25
N SER A 55 0.79 5.31 10.39
CA SER A 55 1.24 6.57 9.77
C SER A 55 2.63 7.03 10.25
N ASN A 56 2.94 6.86 11.55
CA ASN A 56 4.25 7.18 12.10
C ASN A 56 5.21 5.98 12.00
N VAL A 57 5.70 5.73 10.78
CA VAL A 57 6.64 4.63 10.50
C VAL A 57 8.01 4.85 11.17
N GLN A 58 8.41 6.08 11.51
CA GLN A 58 9.63 6.29 12.30
C GLN A 58 9.52 5.71 13.72
N GLY A 59 8.28 5.58 14.22
CA GLY A 59 7.98 5.05 15.55
C GLY A 59 8.02 3.52 15.66
N LEU A 60 8.26 2.78 14.56
CA LEU A 60 8.30 1.32 14.58
C LEU A 60 9.20 0.78 15.69
N GLN A 61 8.81 -0.38 16.22
CA GLN A 61 9.40 -0.97 17.40
C GLN A 61 10.09 -2.31 17.12
N THR A 62 9.75 -3.00 16.02
CA THR A 62 10.51 -4.19 15.58
C THR A 62 11.98 -3.81 15.43
N THR A 63 12.88 -4.64 15.95
CA THR A 63 14.33 -4.39 15.91
C THR A 63 15.03 -5.39 15.00
N ALA A 64 16.12 -4.94 14.37
CA ALA A 64 17.07 -5.76 13.64
C ALA A 64 18.47 -5.50 14.22
N THR A 65 18.92 -6.35 15.12
CA THR A 65 20.21 -6.18 15.82
C THR A 65 21.30 -6.93 15.09
N PHE A 66 22.40 -6.25 14.74
CA PHE A 66 23.53 -6.90 14.07
C PHE A 66 24.38 -7.73 15.04
N ASP A 67 24.67 -8.97 14.66
CA ASP A 67 25.55 -9.90 15.35
C ASP A 67 26.82 -10.13 14.51
N PRO A 68 27.95 -9.46 14.83
CA PRO A 68 29.18 -9.57 14.05
C PRO A 68 29.86 -10.94 14.20
N VAL A 69 29.49 -11.75 15.22
CA VAL A 69 30.10 -13.07 15.42
C VAL A 69 29.59 -14.07 14.39
N THR A 70 28.30 -13.99 14.05
CA THR A 70 27.66 -14.90 13.11
C THR A 70 27.42 -14.27 11.73
N ASP A 71 27.72 -12.98 11.54
CA ASP A 71 27.42 -12.19 10.33
C ASP A 71 25.93 -12.16 9.99
N GLU A 72 25.09 -11.96 11.01
CA GLU A 72 23.63 -12.03 10.91
C GLU A 72 22.94 -10.81 11.54
N PHE A 73 21.69 -10.59 11.16
CA PHE A 73 20.76 -9.75 11.90
C PHE A 73 19.78 -10.63 12.70
N ILE A 74 19.47 -10.19 13.91
CA ILE A 74 18.45 -10.78 14.77
C ILE A 74 17.21 -9.89 14.71
N ILE A 75 16.15 -10.40 14.08
CA ILE A 75 14.85 -9.74 13.97
C ILE A 75 13.98 -10.12 15.17
N ASP A 76 13.49 -9.12 15.89
CA ASP A 76 12.72 -9.35 17.11
C ASP A 76 11.53 -8.38 17.24
N THR A 77 10.43 -8.90 17.77
CA THR A 77 9.22 -8.16 18.12
C THR A 77 9.21 -7.95 19.64
N PRO A 78 9.65 -6.77 20.14
CA PRO A 78 9.95 -6.60 21.57
C PRO A 78 8.72 -6.58 22.48
N ASN A 79 7.53 -6.32 21.93
CA ASN A 79 6.26 -6.30 22.66
C ASN A 79 5.07 -6.50 21.71
N ASP A 80 3.87 -6.67 22.26
CA ASP A 80 2.63 -6.88 21.48
C ASP A 80 2.32 -5.72 20.52
N GLY A 81 2.65 -4.48 20.90
CA GLY A 81 2.48 -3.29 20.07
C GLY A 81 3.34 -3.28 18.81
N ALA A 82 4.44 -4.05 18.80
CA ALA A 82 5.37 -4.19 17.69
C ALA A 82 5.02 -5.34 16.73
N ILE A 83 3.94 -6.10 17.01
CA ILE A 83 3.46 -7.13 16.08
C ILE A 83 3.16 -6.46 14.74
N LYS A 84 3.72 -6.99 13.65
CA LYS A 84 3.38 -6.53 12.30
C LYS A 84 1.93 -6.85 12.04
N TRP A 85 1.17 -5.89 11.54
CA TRP A 85 -0.28 -6.00 11.44
C TRP A 85 -0.80 -5.50 10.10
N TRP A 86 -1.85 -6.14 9.59
CA TRP A 86 -2.41 -5.92 8.24
C TRP A 86 -1.50 -6.30 7.07
N ILE A 87 -0.59 -7.25 7.26
CA ILE A 87 0.39 -7.61 6.22
C ILE A 87 -0.27 -8.51 5.17
N GLY A 88 -0.65 -7.93 4.04
CA GLY A 88 -1.27 -8.68 2.94
C GLY A 88 -0.36 -9.79 2.43
N ASN A 89 -0.94 -10.94 2.11
CA ASN A 89 -0.23 -12.14 1.65
C ASN A 89 0.52 -12.90 2.76
N ALA A 90 0.52 -12.47 4.02
CA ALA A 90 1.30 -13.13 5.06
C ALA A 90 0.62 -14.36 5.67
N ALA A 91 -0.71 -14.34 5.80
CA ALA A 91 -1.42 -15.34 6.60
C ALA A 91 -1.34 -16.75 6.00
N VAL A 92 -1.33 -16.87 4.66
CA VAL A 92 -1.34 -18.16 3.96
C VAL A 92 -0.20 -18.27 2.95
N HIS A 93 -0.04 -17.31 2.04
CA HIS A 93 0.70 -17.55 0.78
C HIS A 93 2.16 -17.06 0.76
N GLY A 94 2.49 -16.03 1.52
CA GLY A 94 3.79 -15.37 1.48
C GLY A 94 4.89 -16.24 2.07
N LYS A 95 5.95 -16.47 1.28
CA LYS A 95 7.18 -17.18 1.69
C LYS A 95 8.23 -16.24 2.26
N PHE A 96 8.22 -14.97 1.83
CA PHE A 96 9.14 -13.94 2.27
C PHE A 96 8.39 -12.70 2.80
N ALA A 97 9.05 -11.92 3.64
CA ALA A 97 8.59 -10.61 4.08
C ALA A 97 9.70 -9.57 3.91
N THR A 98 9.38 -8.40 3.36
CA THR A 98 10.20 -7.20 3.61
C THR A 98 9.80 -6.65 4.98
N VAL A 99 10.60 -6.92 6.00
CA VAL A 99 10.37 -6.44 7.36
C VAL A 99 11.04 -5.10 7.54
N PHE A 100 10.26 -4.08 7.93
CA PHE A 100 10.80 -2.79 8.33
C PHE A 100 11.06 -2.79 9.83
N ALA A 101 12.31 -2.54 10.24
CA ALA A 101 12.74 -2.63 11.62
C ALA A 101 13.81 -1.56 11.94
N LYS A 102 13.92 -1.17 13.20
CA LYS A 102 15.02 -0.32 13.68
C LYS A 102 16.32 -1.11 13.61
N LEU A 103 17.28 -0.61 12.83
CA LEU A 103 18.60 -1.21 12.72
C LEU A 103 19.42 -0.82 13.94
N ILE A 104 19.79 -1.83 14.74
CA ILE A 104 20.55 -1.66 15.97
C ILE A 104 21.95 -2.23 15.76
N LEU A 105 22.97 -1.39 15.96
CA LEU A 105 24.37 -1.80 15.84
C LEU A 105 25.03 -1.87 17.22
N PRO A 106 25.85 -2.91 17.48
CA PRO A 106 26.67 -2.96 18.68
C PRO A 106 27.70 -1.82 18.63
N THR A 107 28.01 -1.23 19.78
CA THR A 107 29.13 -0.28 19.89
C THR A 107 30.30 -0.91 20.65
N HIS A 108 31.49 -0.34 20.51
CA HIS A 108 32.67 -0.79 21.28
C HIS A 108 32.46 -0.70 22.81
N ASP A 109 31.52 0.13 23.26
CA ASP A 109 31.03 0.11 24.63
C ASP A 109 29.90 -0.92 24.74
N SER A 110 30.18 -2.07 25.34
CA SER A 110 29.26 -3.22 25.50
C SER A 110 27.90 -2.90 26.14
N LYS A 111 27.72 -1.68 26.69
CA LYS A 111 26.46 -1.21 27.29
C LYS A 111 25.68 -0.22 26.41
N LYS A 112 26.21 0.19 25.25
CA LYS A 112 25.53 1.11 24.34
C LYS A 112 25.27 0.46 22.99
N VAL A 113 24.05 0.64 22.51
CA VAL A 113 23.64 0.29 21.15
C VAL A 113 23.40 1.56 20.35
N SER A 114 23.67 1.50 19.05
CA SER A 114 23.46 2.64 18.14
C SER A 114 22.26 2.35 17.24
N ASP A 115 21.20 3.17 17.36
CA ASP A 115 19.99 3.09 16.53
C ASP A 115 20.17 3.88 15.23
N MET A 116 20.24 3.16 14.11
CA MET A 116 20.37 3.74 12.76
C MET A 116 19.01 4.09 12.13
N GLY A 117 17.91 3.96 12.86
CA GLY A 117 16.55 4.15 12.38
C GLY A 117 16.05 2.97 11.55
N VAL A 118 14.88 3.16 10.94
CA VAL A 118 14.17 2.12 10.19
C VAL A 118 14.94 1.73 8.93
N HIS A 119 15.13 0.44 8.74
CA HIS A 119 15.67 -0.22 7.54
C HIS A 119 14.77 -1.38 7.13
N ALA A 120 14.94 -1.85 5.90
CA ALA A 120 14.16 -2.93 5.32
C ALA A 120 15.02 -4.19 5.17
N PHE A 121 14.48 -5.33 5.59
CA PHE A 121 15.18 -6.62 5.61
C PHE A 121 14.33 -7.68 4.91
N ILE A 122 14.96 -8.51 4.10
CA ILE A 122 14.31 -9.71 3.57
C ILE A 122 14.32 -10.79 4.66
N VAL A 123 13.14 -11.26 5.07
CA VAL A 123 13.01 -12.34 6.05
C VAL A 123 12.24 -13.48 5.40
N PRO A 124 12.86 -14.66 5.20
CA PRO A 124 12.11 -15.87 4.90
C PRO A 124 11.15 -16.15 6.07
N ILE A 125 9.86 -16.32 5.77
CA ILE A 125 8.83 -16.54 6.80
C ILE A 125 8.26 -17.95 6.77
N ARG A 126 8.43 -18.69 5.66
CA ARG A 126 7.99 -20.07 5.50
C ARG A 126 9.03 -20.90 4.78
N ASP A 127 9.02 -22.20 5.05
CA ASP A 127 9.72 -23.18 4.24
C ASP A 127 9.15 -23.21 2.81
N LEU A 128 10.03 -23.26 1.80
CA LEU A 128 9.64 -23.06 0.41
C LEU A 128 8.76 -24.17 -0.17
N ASN A 129 8.85 -25.38 0.41
CA ASN A 129 8.16 -26.56 -0.08
C ASN A 129 6.92 -26.89 0.75
N THR A 130 7.03 -26.80 2.08
CA THR A 130 5.98 -27.22 3.02
C THR A 130 5.06 -26.07 3.43
N LEU A 131 5.44 -24.81 3.16
CA LEU A 131 4.75 -23.60 3.59
C LEU A 131 4.57 -23.46 5.12
N GLN A 132 5.26 -24.30 5.90
CA GLN A 132 5.28 -24.17 7.36
C GLN A 132 6.08 -22.95 7.77
N THR A 133 5.63 -22.26 8.82
CA THR A 133 6.33 -21.11 9.37
C THR A 133 7.71 -21.51 9.88
N LEU A 134 8.74 -20.71 9.57
CA LEU A 134 10.10 -20.99 10.04
C LEU A 134 10.24 -20.73 11.55
N PRO A 135 11.25 -21.33 12.22
CA PRO A 135 11.44 -21.17 13.66
C PRO A 135 11.52 -19.71 14.10
N GLY A 136 10.87 -19.39 15.22
CA GLY A 136 10.81 -18.03 15.77
C GLY A 136 9.79 -17.11 15.07
N ILE A 137 9.06 -17.60 14.07
CA ILE A 137 8.06 -16.82 13.34
C ILE A 137 6.66 -17.31 13.69
N GLU A 138 5.83 -16.39 14.16
CA GLU A 138 4.43 -16.62 14.51
C GLU A 138 3.56 -15.79 13.55
N ILE A 139 2.63 -16.44 12.85
CA ILE A 139 1.74 -15.80 11.88
C ILE A 139 0.29 -16.16 12.22
N HIS A 140 -0.57 -15.14 12.28
CA HIS A 140 -2.02 -15.29 12.46
C HIS A 140 -2.78 -14.55 11.37
N ASP A 141 -3.92 -15.06 10.94
CA ASP A 141 -4.84 -14.32 10.07
C ASP A 141 -5.49 -13.17 10.87
N CYS A 142 -5.51 -11.96 10.30
CA CYS A 142 -6.21 -10.82 10.87
C CYS A 142 -7.75 -10.97 10.82
N GLY A 143 -8.25 -11.98 10.10
CA GLY A 143 -9.65 -12.36 10.06
C GLY A 143 -10.46 -11.61 8.99
N HIS A 144 -11.78 -11.69 9.15
CA HIS A 144 -12.73 -11.11 8.21
C HIS A 144 -12.67 -9.59 8.23
N LYS A 145 -12.60 -8.99 7.03
CA LYS A 145 -12.50 -7.55 6.82
C LYS A 145 -13.80 -7.00 6.24
N VAL A 146 -13.96 -5.67 6.31
CA VAL A 146 -15.05 -4.95 5.65
C VAL A 146 -15.09 -5.25 4.15
N GLY A 147 -13.93 -5.23 3.50
CA GLY A 147 -13.73 -5.56 2.09
C GLY A 147 -12.37 -6.19 1.83
N LEU A 148 -12.07 -6.48 0.56
CA LEU A 148 -10.83 -7.15 0.12
C LEU A 148 -10.57 -8.50 0.82
N ASN A 149 -11.63 -9.26 1.08
CA ASN A 149 -11.55 -10.57 1.75
C ASN A 149 -10.85 -11.65 0.91
N GLY A 150 -10.51 -11.38 -0.35
CA GLY A 150 -9.61 -12.22 -1.15
C GLY A 150 -8.13 -12.06 -0.78
N VAL A 151 -7.78 -11.09 0.06
CA VAL A 151 -6.40 -10.91 0.56
C VAL A 151 -6.27 -11.48 1.96
N ASP A 152 -5.32 -12.39 2.14
CA ASP A 152 -4.96 -13.04 3.40
C ASP A 152 -4.02 -12.14 4.23
N ASN A 153 -4.58 -11.10 4.86
CA ASN A 153 -3.83 -10.22 5.75
C ASN A 153 -3.41 -10.97 7.01
N GLY A 154 -2.12 -11.04 7.27
CA GLY A 154 -1.56 -11.66 8.46
C GLY A 154 -0.98 -10.66 9.47
N ALA A 155 -0.96 -11.10 10.72
CA ALA A 155 -0.16 -10.54 11.79
C ALA A 155 1.11 -11.36 11.96
N LEU A 156 2.29 -10.74 12.03
CA LEU A 156 3.56 -11.44 12.20
C LEU A 156 4.29 -11.00 13.48
N ARG A 157 4.78 -11.99 14.21
CA ARG A 157 5.67 -11.82 15.35
C ARG A 157 6.96 -12.59 15.11
N PHE A 158 8.08 -11.93 15.41
CA PHE A 158 9.43 -12.49 15.31
C PHE A 158 10.01 -12.65 16.72
N ARG A 159 10.58 -13.82 16.99
CA ARG A 159 11.27 -14.16 18.23
C ARG A 159 12.70 -14.54 17.91
N SER A 160 13.59 -13.55 17.97
CA SER A 160 15.03 -13.68 17.71
C SER A 160 15.36 -14.43 16.41
N VAL A 161 14.68 -14.05 15.32
CA VAL A 161 14.81 -14.67 14.01
C VAL A 161 16.12 -14.21 13.37
N ARG A 162 17.01 -15.14 13.07
CA ARG A 162 18.32 -14.86 12.47
C ARG A 162 18.23 -14.86 10.95
N ILE A 163 18.78 -13.82 10.32
CA ILE A 163 18.90 -13.70 8.87
C ILE A 163 20.34 -13.29 8.51
N PRO A 164 20.89 -13.71 7.35
CA PRO A 164 22.20 -13.26 6.91
C PRO A 164 22.29 -11.74 6.78
N ARG A 165 23.48 -11.15 7.01
CA ARG A 165 23.70 -9.72 6.80
C ARG A 165 23.30 -9.24 5.40
N ASP A 166 23.48 -10.09 4.39
CA ASP A 166 23.09 -9.80 3.00
C ASP A 166 21.59 -9.66 2.76
N ASN A 167 20.74 -9.96 3.73
CA ASN A 167 19.30 -9.72 3.62
C ASN A 167 18.91 -8.26 3.93
N LEU A 168 19.83 -7.41 4.37
CA LEU A 168 19.61 -5.96 4.47
C LEU A 168 19.50 -5.34 3.06
N LEU A 169 18.34 -4.73 2.77
CA LEU A 169 18.13 -3.94 1.55
C LEU A 169 18.94 -2.64 1.64
N ASN A 170 20.17 -2.70 1.14
CA ASN A 170 21.24 -1.79 1.50
C ASN A 170 21.48 -0.61 0.52
N ARG A 171 20.51 -0.24 -0.32
CA ARG A 171 20.69 0.84 -1.30
C ARG A 171 21.02 2.19 -0.67
N PHE A 172 20.42 2.49 0.49
CA PHE A 172 20.55 3.79 1.16
C PHE A 172 21.37 3.73 2.44
N GLY A 173 21.83 2.56 2.86
CA GLY A 173 22.59 2.36 4.07
C GLY A 173 23.04 0.92 4.18
N ASP A 174 24.32 0.70 4.48
CA ASP A 174 24.95 -0.61 4.51
C ASP A 174 25.69 -0.86 5.82
N VAL A 175 25.86 -2.14 6.15
CA VAL A 175 26.61 -2.61 7.31
C VAL A 175 27.68 -3.56 6.80
N SER A 176 28.94 -3.23 7.08
CA SER A 176 30.07 -4.12 6.80
C SER A 176 30.16 -5.25 7.84
N GLN A 177 30.96 -6.28 7.53
CA GLN A 177 31.13 -7.45 8.39
C GLN A 177 31.69 -7.10 9.79
N ASP A 178 32.52 -6.06 9.89
CA ASP A 178 33.04 -5.52 11.15
C ASP A 178 32.02 -4.62 11.90
N GLY A 179 30.79 -4.50 11.40
CA GLY A 179 29.70 -3.76 12.04
C GLY A 179 29.71 -2.25 11.81
N LYS A 180 30.54 -1.76 10.86
CA LYS A 180 30.57 -0.34 10.51
C LYS A 180 29.42 0.03 9.59
N TYR A 181 28.66 1.05 9.99
CA TYR A 181 27.59 1.62 9.18
C TYR A 181 28.13 2.59 8.13
N THR A 182 27.59 2.54 6.92
CA THR A 182 27.87 3.51 5.85
C THR A 182 26.61 3.94 5.14
N SER A 183 26.52 5.20 4.72
CA SER A 183 25.40 5.72 3.94
C SER A 183 25.87 6.96 3.16
N SER A 184 25.41 7.10 1.92
CA SER A 184 25.60 8.33 1.14
C SER A 184 24.67 9.47 1.61
N LEU A 185 23.66 9.15 2.42
CA LEU A 185 22.69 10.11 2.93
C LEU A 185 23.09 10.53 4.35
N PRO A 186 23.31 11.83 4.60
CA PRO A 186 24.04 12.29 5.79
C PRO A 186 23.25 12.20 7.09
N THR A 187 21.91 12.07 7.04
CA THR A 187 21.06 12.05 8.24
C THR A 187 20.04 10.91 8.19
N ILE A 188 19.62 10.44 9.37
CA ILE A 188 18.56 9.43 9.52
C ILE A 188 17.29 9.88 8.78
N ASN A 189 16.90 11.15 8.92
CA ASN A 189 15.70 11.69 8.28
C ASN A 189 15.79 11.70 6.76
N LYS A 190 16.93 12.10 6.17
CA LYS A 190 17.10 12.07 4.70
C LYS A 190 17.06 10.64 4.15
N ARG A 191 17.69 9.70 4.86
CA ARG A 191 17.64 8.28 4.47
C ARG A 191 16.23 7.69 4.56
N PHE A 192 15.54 7.98 5.65
CA PHE A 192 14.15 7.57 5.82
C PHE A 192 13.24 8.15 4.74
N ALA A 193 13.40 9.44 4.42
CA ALA A 193 12.65 10.08 3.34
C ALA A 193 12.95 9.46 1.97
N ALA A 194 14.21 9.15 1.64
CA ALA A 194 14.57 8.46 0.40
C ALA A 194 13.93 7.08 0.29
N MET A 195 13.98 6.29 1.37
CA MET A 195 13.34 4.97 1.43
C MET A 195 11.83 5.03 1.23
N LEU A 196 11.15 5.98 1.88
CA LEU A 196 9.71 6.18 1.65
C LEU A 196 9.39 6.78 0.28
N GLY A 197 10.30 7.58 -0.29
CA GLY A 197 10.19 8.13 -1.64
C GLY A 197 10.08 7.03 -2.70
N GLU A 198 10.83 5.95 -2.53
CA GLU A 198 10.74 4.78 -3.41
C GLU A 198 9.37 4.07 -3.35
N LEU A 199 8.59 4.30 -2.30
CA LEU A 199 7.27 3.69 -2.07
C LEU A 199 6.10 4.57 -2.56
N VAL A 200 6.38 5.74 -3.15
CA VAL A 200 5.35 6.64 -3.71
C VAL A 200 4.51 5.98 -4.81
N GLY A 201 5.03 4.95 -5.48
CA GLY A 201 4.30 4.20 -6.52
C GLY A 201 2.94 3.65 -6.05
N GLY A 202 2.83 3.24 -4.77
CA GLY A 202 1.57 2.79 -4.18
C GLY A 202 0.50 3.87 -4.23
N ARG A 203 0.85 5.11 -3.85
CA ARG A 203 -0.07 6.26 -3.88
C ARG A 203 -0.56 6.60 -5.29
N VAL A 204 0.35 6.55 -6.26
CA VAL A 204 0.03 6.76 -7.69
C VAL A 204 -0.99 5.72 -8.16
N GLY A 205 -0.72 4.45 -7.85
CA GLY A 205 -1.61 3.33 -8.21
C GLY A 205 -2.99 3.44 -7.58
N LEU A 206 -3.07 3.80 -6.29
CA LEU A 206 -4.35 3.96 -5.58
C LEU A 206 -5.18 5.13 -6.08
N ALA A 207 -4.54 6.28 -6.34
CA ALA A 207 -5.22 7.42 -6.93
C ALA A 207 -5.85 7.01 -8.28
N TYR A 208 -5.07 6.36 -9.14
CA TYR A 208 -5.53 5.87 -10.44
C TYR A 208 -6.65 4.83 -10.32
N ALA A 209 -6.50 3.83 -9.44
CA ALA A 209 -7.50 2.79 -9.22
C ALA A 209 -8.81 3.37 -8.66
N SER A 210 -8.74 4.36 -7.76
CA SER A 210 -9.91 5.05 -7.21
C SER A 210 -10.77 5.72 -8.28
N VAL A 211 -10.15 6.28 -9.33
CA VAL A 211 -10.90 6.81 -10.49
C VAL A 211 -11.69 5.71 -11.19
N GLY A 212 -11.18 4.48 -11.23
CA GLY A 212 -11.91 3.32 -11.74
C GLY A 212 -13.21 3.03 -10.97
N PHE A 213 -13.16 3.05 -9.63
CA PHE A 213 -14.35 2.90 -8.78
C PHE A 213 -15.38 4.02 -9.02
N LEU A 214 -14.90 5.26 -9.15
CA LEU A 214 -15.76 6.40 -9.47
C LEU A 214 -16.46 6.22 -10.84
N LYS A 215 -15.70 5.85 -11.88
CA LYS A 215 -16.24 5.60 -13.22
C LYS A 215 -17.31 4.51 -13.22
N ILE A 216 -17.08 3.39 -12.53
CA ILE A 216 -18.05 2.28 -12.44
C ILE A 216 -19.33 2.75 -11.75
N SER A 217 -19.20 3.36 -10.57
CA SER A 217 -20.35 3.75 -9.74
C SER A 217 -21.21 4.83 -10.40
N VAL A 218 -20.59 5.86 -10.97
CA VAL A 218 -21.31 6.91 -11.71
C VAL A 218 -21.96 6.35 -12.97
N THR A 219 -21.28 5.46 -13.71
CA THR A 219 -21.87 4.84 -14.92
C THR A 219 -23.14 4.04 -14.58
N ILE A 220 -23.11 3.24 -13.50
CA ILE A 220 -24.28 2.49 -13.05
C ILE A 220 -25.40 3.47 -12.69
N ALA A 221 -25.11 4.48 -11.87
CA ALA A 221 -26.13 5.43 -11.40
C ALA A 221 -26.74 6.27 -12.53
N VAL A 222 -25.93 6.75 -13.48
CA VAL A 222 -26.42 7.53 -14.64
C VAL A 222 -27.28 6.65 -15.55
N ARG A 223 -26.83 5.44 -15.89
CA ARG A 223 -27.62 4.52 -16.73
C ARG A 223 -28.93 4.10 -16.07
N TYR A 224 -28.90 3.82 -14.77
CA TYR A 224 -30.12 3.55 -14.00
C TYR A 224 -31.05 4.77 -14.02
N SER A 225 -30.50 5.97 -13.82
CA SER A 225 -31.29 7.20 -13.79
C SER A 225 -31.93 7.54 -15.13
N LEU A 226 -31.28 7.21 -16.25
CA LEU A 226 -31.84 7.36 -17.59
C LEU A 226 -33.08 6.50 -17.80
N LEU A 227 -33.05 5.26 -17.32
CA LEU A 227 -34.10 4.27 -17.59
C LEU A 227 -35.21 4.26 -16.53
N ARG A 228 -34.89 4.62 -15.28
CA ARG A 228 -35.87 4.62 -14.20
C ARG A 228 -36.82 5.80 -14.37
N GLN A 229 -38.11 5.49 -14.44
CA GLN A 229 -39.18 6.49 -14.40
C GLN A 229 -39.78 6.56 -13.00
N GLN A 230 -40.05 7.79 -12.52
CA GLN A 230 -40.76 8.02 -11.27
C GLN A 230 -41.28 9.45 -11.19
N PHE A 231 -42.56 9.59 -10.85
CA PHE A 231 -43.28 10.87 -10.84
C PHE A 231 -43.31 11.54 -12.23
N GLY A 232 -43.95 12.70 -12.33
CA GLY A 232 -44.10 13.43 -13.57
C GLY A 232 -45.15 14.54 -13.43
N PRO A 233 -45.38 15.33 -14.49
CA PRO A 233 -46.51 16.25 -14.52
C PRO A 233 -47.84 15.50 -14.31
N PRO A 234 -48.85 16.12 -13.68
CA PRO A 234 -50.18 15.53 -13.57
C PRO A 234 -50.71 15.10 -14.94
N GLU A 235 -51.36 13.94 -14.99
CA GLU A 235 -52.00 13.39 -16.21
C GLU A 235 -51.03 13.12 -17.38
N GLN A 236 -49.71 13.09 -17.14
CA GLN A 236 -48.68 12.71 -18.11
C GLN A 236 -47.98 11.42 -17.69
N PRO A 237 -47.33 10.69 -18.62
CA PRO A 237 -46.47 9.56 -18.27
C PRO A 237 -45.36 9.96 -17.29
N GLU A 238 -44.89 8.99 -16.51
CA GLU A 238 -43.72 9.21 -15.65
C GLU A 238 -42.49 9.60 -16.49
N VAL A 239 -41.68 10.50 -15.95
CA VAL A 239 -40.46 10.98 -16.62
C VAL A 239 -39.23 10.27 -16.07
N SER A 240 -38.15 10.28 -16.84
CA SER A 240 -36.87 9.75 -16.40
C SER A 240 -36.41 10.47 -15.15
N ILE A 241 -35.92 9.75 -14.14
CA ILE A 241 -35.45 10.42 -12.93
C ILE A 241 -34.21 11.29 -13.20
N LEU A 242 -33.49 11.07 -14.31
CA LEU A 242 -32.41 11.95 -14.74
C LEU A 242 -32.89 13.32 -15.22
N ASP A 243 -34.15 13.47 -15.63
CA ASP A 243 -34.69 14.76 -16.09
C ASP A 243 -34.89 15.75 -14.92
N TYR A 244 -34.90 15.27 -13.68
CA TYR A 244 -34.94 16.13 -12.50
C TYR A 244 -33.57 16.75 -12.19
N GLN A 245 -33.54 18.08 -12.06
CA GLN A 245 -32.34 18.83 -11.67
C GLN A 245 -31.71 18.33 -10.36
N SER A 246 -32.52 17.85 -9.40
CA SER A 246 -32.02 17.27 -8.16
C SER A 246 -31.18 16.01 -8.37
N GLN A 247 -31.50 15.20 -9.39
CA GLN A 247 -30.71 14.02 -9.74
C GLN A 247 -29.46 14.42 -10.53
N GLN A 248 -29.59 15.40 -11.43
CA GLN A 248 -28.46 15.94 -12.20
C GLN A 248 -27.41 16.59 -11.30
N HIS A 249 -27.81 17.39 -10.30
CA HIS A 249 -26.90 18.01 -9.33
C HIS A 249 -26.13 16.98 -8.50
N LYS A 250 -26.66 15.78 -8.30
CA LYS A 250 -25.92 14.68 -7.69
C LYS A 250 -24.91 14.09 -8.69
N LEU A 251 -25.37 13.68 -9.86
CA LEU A 251 -24.60 12.79 -10.74
C LEU A 251 -23.68 13.50 -11.73
N MET A 252 -24.10 14.65 -12.30
CA MET A 252 -23.35 15.32 -13.36
C MET A 252 -22.00 15.87 -12.87
N PRO A 253 -21.89 16.48 -11.66
CA PRO A 253 -20.58 16.86 -11.13
C PRO A 253 -19.66 15.65 -10.94
N MET A 254 -20.17 14.52 -10.46
CA MET A 254 -19.37 13.29 -10.29
C MET A 254 -18.91 12.72 -11.63
N LEU A 255 -19.75 12.79 -12.67
CA LEU A 255 -19.36 12.42 -14.03
C LEU A 255 -18.23 13.32 -14.54
N ALA A 256 -18.36 14.64 -14.42
CA ALA A 256 -17.30 15.57 -14.81
C ALA A 256 -16.00 15.33 -14.02
N SER A 257 -16.09 15.16 -12.70
CA SER A 257 -14.95 14.84 -11.84
C SER A 257 -14.27 13.52 -12.24
N SER A 258 -15.01 12.52 -12.72
CA SER A 258 -14.42 11.27 -13.20
C SER A 258 -13.48 11.44 -14.39
N TYR A 259 -13.77 12.40 -15.29
CA TYR A 259 -12.87 12.77 -16.39
C TYR A 259 -11.71 13.63 -15.90
N ALA A 260 -11.98 14.64 -15.05
CA ALA A 260 -10.93 15.49 -14.50
C ALA A 260 -9.88 14.66 -13.73
N PHE A 261 -10.31 13.76 -12.86
CA PHE A 261 -9.39 12.89 -12.11
C PHE A 261 -8.70 11.86 -13.00
N HIS A 262 -9.34 11.42 -14.09
CA HIS A 262 -8.67 10.55 -15.05
C HIS A 262 -7.44 11.22 -15.64
N PHE A 263 -7.58 12.45 -16.14
CA PHE A 263 -6.44 13.18 -16.71
C PHE A 263 -5.41 13.56 -15.65
N ALA A 264 -5.84 13.98 -14.45
CA ALA A 264 -4.93 14.30 -13.35
C ALA A 264 -4.09 13.08 -12.93
N THR A 265 -4.70 11.91 -12.79
CA THR A 265 -3.99 10.68 -12.43
C THR A 265 -3.12 10.14 -13.56
N GLN A 266 -3.52 10.29 -14.83
CA GLN A 266 -2.65 9.98 -15.97
C GLN A 266 -1.40 10.87 -16.00
N HIS A 267 -1.57 12.17 -15.73
CA HIS A 267 -0.43 13.08 -15.64
C HIS A 267 0.52 12.69 -14.49
N LEU A 268 -0.02 12.30 -13.33
CA LEU A 268 0.78 11.81 -12.20
C LEU A 268 1.56 10.53 -12.57
N VAL A 269 0.95 9.60 -13.30
CA VAL A 269 1.63 8.37 -13.78
C VAL A 269 2.78 8.72 -14.72
N GLN A 270 2.61 9.70 -15.62
CA GLN A 270 3.67 10.16 -16.51
C GLN A 270 4.83 10.77 -15.72
N LYS A 271 4.55 11.72 -14.82
CA LYS A 271 5.57 12.31 -13.94
C LYS A 271 6.31 11.26 -13.10
N TYR A 272 5.59 10.28 -12.56
CA TYR A 272 6.21 9.17 -11.82
C TYR A 272 7.14 8.32 -12.70
N SER A 273 6.74 8.04 -13.94
CA SER A 273 7.60 7.33 -14.89
C SER A 273 8.84 8.13 -15.27
N GLU A 274 8.73 9.45 -15.41
CA GLU A 274 9.86 10.35 -15.65
C GLU A 274 10.81 10.37 -14.45
N MET A 275 10.26 10.50 -13.24
CA MET A 275 11.01 10.45 -11.97
C MET A 275 11.81 9.16 -11.82
N LYS A 276 11.29 8.02 -12.27
CA LYS A 276 12.03 6.74 -12.23
C LYS A 276 13.19 6.68 -13.24
N LYS A 277 13.15 7.48 -14.30
CA LYS A 277 14.21 7.55 -15.32
C LYS A 277 15.24 8.64 -15.02
N MET A 278 14.83 9.69 -14.32
CA MET A 278 15.61 10.90 -14.07
C MET A 278 15.97 11.01 -12.59
N HIS A 279 17.23 11.28 -12.28
CA HIS A 279 17.68 11.54 -10.90
C HIS A 279 17.53 13.02 -10.51
N ASP A 280 16.36 13.61 -10.77
CA ASP A 280 16.06 15.01 -10.49
C ASP A 280 15.33 15.16 -9.14
N GLU A 281 15.98 15.83 -8.18
CA GLU A 281 15.44 16.06 -6.84
C GLU A 281 14.14 16.88 -6.85
N GLN A 282 14.01 17.85 -7.77
CA GLN A 282 12.80 18.68 -7.86
C GLN A 282 11.62 17.84 -8.33
N LEU A 283 11.84 16.97 -9.33
CA LEU A 283 10.81 16.07 -9.83
C LEU A 283 10.36 15.07 -8.76
N VAL A 284 11.30 14.57 -7.93
CA VAL A 284 10.97 13.69 -6.79
C VAL A 284 10.08 14.40 -5.78
N ALA A 285 10.42 15.65 -5.42
CA ALA A 285 9.61 16.45 -4.51
C ALA A 285 8.21 16.75 -5.08
N ASP A 286 8.13 17.13 -6.36
CA ASP A 286 6.88 17.36 -7.08
C ASP A 286 5.98 16.11 -7.08
N VAL A 287 6.53 14.95 -7.44
CA VAL A 287 5.78 13.69 -7.47
C VAL A 287 5.33 13.28 -6.07
N HIS A 288 6.15 13.52 -5.04
CA HIS A 288 5.77 13.27 -3.65
C HIS A 288 4.54 14.10 -3.26
N ALA A 289 4.57 15.42 -3.45
CA ALA A 289 3.46 16.30 -3.10
C ALA A 289 2.19 16.01 -3.91
N LEU A 290 2.33 15.85 -5.24
CA LEU A 290 1.20 15.55 -6.13
C LEU A 290 0.56 14.20 -5.81
N SER A 291 1.37 13.16 -5.55
CA SER A 291 0.84 11.84 -5.21
C SER A 291 0.12 11.83 -3.86
N ALA A 292 0.66 12.53 -2.84
CA ALA A 292 0.01 12.66 -1.54
C ALA A 292 -1.36 13.35 -1.67
N GLY A 293 -1.39 14.52 -2.32
CA GLY A 293 -2.62 15.30 -2.50
C GLY A 293 -3.66 14.60 -3.36
N LEU A 294 -3.27 14.08 -4.54
CA LEU A 294 -4.21 13.39 -5.43
C LEU A 294 -4.73 12.09 -4.83
N LYS A 295 -3.87 11.29 -4.18
CA LYS A 295 -4.33 10.08 -3.49
C LYS A 295 -5.35 10.45 -2.42
N ALA A 296 -5.06 11.40 -1.55
CA ALA A 296 -5.96 11.77 -0.47
C ALA A 296 -7.29 12.34 -0.99
N TYR A 297 -7.23 13.29 -1.93
CA TYR A 297 -8.42 13.95 -2.47
C TYR A 297 -9.31 13.00 -3.27
N VAL A 298 -8.74 12.27 -4.24
CA VAL A 298 -9.50 11.41 -5.16
C VAL A 298 -10.14 10.24 -4.40
N THR A 299 -9.44 9.64 -3.44
CA THR A 299 -9.99 8.53 -2.64
C THR A 299 -11.14 9.02 -1.76
N SER A 300 -10.98 10.15 -1.06
CA SER A 300 -12.06 10.73 -0.24
C SER A 300 -13.29 11.10 -1.07
N TYR A 301 -13.08 11.73 -2.24
CA TYR A 301 -14.16 12.06 -3.17
C TYR A 301 -14.89 10.81 -3.66
N THR A 302 -14.14 9.78 -4.03
CA THR A 302 -14.69 8.52 -4.56
C THR A 302 -15.52 7.79 -3.51
N ALA A 303 -15.04 7.72 -2.26
CA ALA A 303 -15.73 7.06 -1.16
C ALA A 303 -17.12 7.70 -0.89
N LYS A 304 -17.17 9.03 -0.88
CA LYS A 304 -18.44 9.78 -0.79
C LYS A 304 -19.33 9.54 -2.01
N SER A 305 -18.75 9.60 -3.20
CA SER A 305 -19.47 9.43 -4.48
C SER A 305 -20.12 8.05 -4.61
N LEU A 306 -19.46 7.00 -4.12
CA LEU A 306 -20.00 5.64 -4.09
C LEU A 306 -21.30 5.55 -3.29
N SER A 307 -21.36 6.23 -2.13
CA SER A 307 -22.56 6.28 -1.30
C SER A 307 -23.68 7.08 -1.98
N THR A 308 -23.35 8.24 -2.58
CA THR A 308 -24.30 9.04 -3.36
C THR A 308 -24.86 8.29 -4.57
N CYS A 309 -24.03 7.57 -5.32
CA CYS A 309 -24.46 6.79 -6.48
C CYS A 309 -25.40 5.64 -6.09
N ARG A 310 -25.13 4.98 -4.96
CA ARG A 310 -26.04 3.97 -4.40
C ARG A 310 -27.41 4.55 -4.10
N GLU A 311 -27.46 5.70 -3.44
CA GLU A 311 -28.69 6.40 -3.07
C GLU A 311 -29.46 6.91 -4.28
N ALA A 312 -28.73 7.39 -5.30
CA ALA A 312 -29.31 7.79 -6.59
C ALA A 312 -30.03 6.63 -7.31
N CYS A 313 -29.71 5.38 -6.96
CA CYS A 313 -30.39 4.18 -7.47
C CYS A 313 -31.56 3.70 -6.60
N GLY A 314 -31.93 4.45 -5.55
CA GLY A 314 -33.02 4.12 -4.64
C GLY A 314 -32.86 2.75 -3.96
N GLY A 315 -33.97 2.05 -3.73
CA GLY A 315 -33.98 0.73 -3.09
C GLY A 315 -33.20 -0.33 -3.88
N HIS A 316 -33.22 -0.27 -5.22
CA HIS A 316 -32.46 -1.19 -6.06
C HIS A 316 -30.94 -1.02 -5.87
N GLY A 317 -30.46 0.18 -5.53
CA GLY A 317 -29.06 0.40 -5.17
C GLY A 317 -28.58 -0.42 -3.97
N TYR A 318 -29.49 -0.90 -3.12
CA TYR A 318 -29.17 -1.75 -1.96
C TYR A 318 -29.01 -3.24 -2.33
N ALA A 319 -29.52 -3.67 -3.48
CA ALA A 319 -29.40 -5.05 -3.91
C ALA A 319 -27.93 -5.40 -4.26
N ALA A 320 -27.42 -6.51 -3.71
CA ALA A 320 -26.03 -6.92 -3.88
C ALA A 320 -25.61 -7.07 -5.35
N VAL A 321 -26.52 -7.51 -6.21
CA VAL A 321 -26.31 -7.65 -7.66
C VAL A 321 -25.90 -6.34 -8.34
N ASN A 322 -26.28 -5.19 -7.78
CA ASN A 322 -25.94 -3.86 -8.30
C ASN A 322 -24.57 -3.34 -7.79
N ARG A 323 -23.86 -4.16 -7.02
CA ARG A 323 -22.43 -4.02 -6.66
C ARG A 323 -22.03 -2.80 -5.83
N PHE A 324 -22.91 -1.84 -5.54
CA PHE A 324 -22.54 -0.68 -4.73
C PHE A 324 -22.03 -1.05 -3.34
N GLY A 325 -22.62 -2.06 -2.70
CA GLY A 325 -22.15 -2.55 -1.40
C GLY A 325 -20.71 -3.07 -1.44
N SER A 326 -20.41 -3.97 -2.38
CA SER A 326 -19.05 -4.49 -2.55
C SER A 326 -18.05 -3.42 -2.99
N LEU A 327 -18.43 -2.53 -3.92
CA LEU A 327 -17.56 -1.41 -4.33
C LEU A 327 -17.23 -0.48 -3.16
N ARG A 328 -18.20 -0.16 -2.29
CA ARG A 328 -17.96 0.66 -1.08
C ARG A 328 -17.01 -0.05 -0.13
N ASN A 329 -17.30 -1.32 0.17
CA ASN A 329 -16.50 -2.11 1.10
C ASN A 329 -15.05 -2.29 0.65
N ASP A 330 -14.84 -2.60 -0.64
CA ASP A 330 -13.49 -2.83 -1.19
C ASP A 330 -12.69 -1.52 -1.37
N HIS A 331 -13.37 -0.40 -1.60
CA HIS A 331 -12.74 0.91 -1.75
C HIS A 331 -12.43 1.60 -0.43
N ASP A 332 -13.18 1.32 0.64
CA ASP A 332 -13.13 2.06 1.91
C ASP A 332 -11.70 2.27 2.46
N ILE A 333 -10.90 1.19 2.43
CA ILE A 333 -9.52 1.17 2.90
C ILE A 333 -8.57 2.10 2.13
N PHE A 334 -8.95 2.57 0.94
CA PHE A 334 -8.13 3.44 0.09
C PHE A 334 -7.84 4.79 0.75
N GLN A 335 -8.65 5.18 1.72
CA GLN A 335 -8.47 6.40 2.49
C GLN A 335 -7.41 6.25 3.60
N THR A 336 -6.99 5.02 3.92
CA THR A 336 -6.16 4.71 5.08
C THR A 336 -4.79 4.14 4.71
N PHE A 337 -4.73 3.11 3.85
CA PHE A 337 -3.44 2.53 3.48
C PHE A 337 -2.63 3.45 2.56
N GLU A 338 -1.32 3.22 2.46
CA GLU A 338 -0.36 4.10 1.74
C GLU A 338 -0.31 5.55 2.25
N GLY A 339 -0.74 5.76 3.50
CA GLY A 339 -0.80 7.03 4.19
C GLY A 339 -2.24 7.47 4.44
N ASP A 340 -2.57 7.77 5.69
CA ASP A 340 -3.86 8.34 6.06
C ASP A 340 -4.11 9.66 5.30
N ASN A 341 -5.33 9.83 4.80
CA ASN A 341 -5.67 10.99 3.97
C ASN A 341 -5.49 12.33 4.71
N THR A 342 -5.77 12.40 6.01
CA THR A 342 -5.60 13.63 6.80
C THR A 342 -4.13 13.96 6.96
N VAL A 343 -3.32 12.97 7.30
CA VAL A 343 -1.85 13.11 7.43
C VAL A 343 -1.21 13.48 6.09
N LEU A 344 -1.65 12.88 4.98
CA LEU A 344 -1.12 13.21 3.65
C LEU A 344 -1.49 14.63 3.23
N MET A 345 -2.69 15.11 3.54
CA MET A 345 -3.06 16.50 3.22
C MET A 345 -2.23 17.53 3.99
N GLN A 346 -1.78 17.21 5.21
CA GLN A 346 -0.84 18.05 5.97
C GLN A 346 0.56 18.12 5.36
N GLN A 347 0.94 17.15 4.51
CA GLN A 347 2.21 17.18 3.78
C GLN A 347 2.16 18.10 2.54
N VAL A 348 0.96 18.51 2.12
CA VAL A 348 0.72 19.32 0.92
C VAL A 348 0.34 20.77 1.28
N SER A 349 -0.16 21.00 2.50
CA SER A 349 -0.41 22.33 3.07
C SER A 349 0.89 23.04 3.41
#